data_AF-A0A2E2RDA0-F1
#
_entry.id   AF-A0A2E2RDA0-F1
#
_cell.length_a   1.000
_cell.length_b   1.000
_cell.length_c   1.000
_cell.angle_alpha   90.00
_cell.angle_beta   90.00
_cell.angle_gamma   90.00
#
_symmetry.space_group_name_H-M   'P 1'
#
loop_
_entity.id
_entity.type
_entity.pdbx_description
1 polymer ?
#
loop_
_entity_poly.entity_id
_entity_poly.type
_entity_poly.pdbx_seq_one_letter_code
_entity_poly.pdbx_strand_id
1 'polypeptide(L)' 'MLQLRSRLNVADNSGAKEAWAIGVLGIRKDTASVGDVIKAHVREATPDGNVK' A
#
# COMPACT_ATOMS: atom_id res chain seq x y z
N MET A 1 -2.76 12.82 1.92
CA MET A 1 -1.60 12.87 1.03
C MET A 1 -0.62 11.80 1.46
N LEU A 2 -0.26 10.92 0.54
CA LEU A 2 0.61 9.77 0.78
C LEU A 2 1.87 9.93 -0.08
N GLN A 3 3.04 9.77 0.52
CA GLN A 3 4.34 9.90 -0.15
C GLN A 3 5.11 8.58 -0.13
N LEU A 4 6.23 8.51 -0.85
CA LEU A 4 7.11 7.34 -0.83
C LEU A 4 7.50 6.95 0.60
N ARG A 5 7.48 5.64 0.90
CA ARG A 5 7.76 5.04 2.21
C ARG A 5 6.75 5.39 3.33
N SER A 6 5.61 5.98 2.98
CA SER A 6 4.52 6.12 3.96
C SER A 6 4.00 4.75 4.38
N ARG A 7 3.81 4.58 5.68
CA ARG A 7 3.21 3.38 6.28
C ARG A 7 1.69 3.44 6.22
N LEU A 8 1.08 2.33 5.85
CA LEU A 8 -0.36 2.18 5.62
C LEU A 8 -0.88 0.98 6.40
N ASN A 9 -2.03 1.15 7.04
CA ASN A 9 -2.84 0.02 7.49
C ASN A 9 -3.70 -0.45 6.31
N VAL A 10 -3.77 -1.76 6.12
CA VAL A 10 -4.63 -2.36 5.10
C VAL A 10 -6.04 -2.51 5.66
N ALA A 11 -7.05 -2.12 4.88
CA ALA A 11 -8.44 -2.03 5.31
C ALA A 11 -9.36 -3.02 4.56
N ASP A 12 -8.80 -4.08 4.00
CA ASP A 12 -9.53 -5.14 3.31
C ASP A 12 -9.30 -6.51 4.00
N ASN A 13 -9.81 -7.57 3.39
CA ASN A 13 -9.69 -8.95 3.86
C ASN A 13 -8.61 -9.75 3.08
N SER A 14 -7.61 -9.09 2.49
CA SER A 14 -6.54 -9.76 1.74
C SER A 14 -5.58 -10.57 2.61
N GLY A 15 -5.55 -10.28 3.92
CA GLY A 15 -4.59 -10.84 4.88
C GLY A 15 -3.34 -9.98 5.06
N ALA A 16 -3.13 -8.93 4.27
CA ALA A 16 -2.11 -7.93 4.58
C ALA A 16 -2.57 -7.06 5.77
N LYS A 17 -1.63 -6.67 6.63
CA LYS A 17 -1.90 -5.80 7.79
C LYS A 17 -1.25 -4.43 7.63
N GLU A 18 0.04 -4.43 7.29
CA GLU A 18 0.82 -3.22 7.07
C GLU A 18 1.45 -3.23 5.68
N ALA A 19 1.35 -2.10 4.98
CA ALA A 19 1.98 -1.90 3.68
C ALA A 19 2.71 -0.56 3.61
N TRP A 20 3.71 -0.48 2.74
CA TRP A 20 4.50 0.73 2.51
C TRP A 20 4.33 1.20 1.07
N ALA A 21 4.11 2.50 0.89
CA ALA A 21 4.00 3.10 -0.43
C ALA A 21 5.37 3.09 -1.16
N ILE A 22 5.41 2.55 -2.38
CA ILE A 22 6.64 2.51 -3.21
C ILE A 22 6.50 3.27 -4.54
N GLY A 23 5.35 3.89 -4.78
CA GLY A 23 5.13 4.80 -5.90
C GLY A 23 3.65 4.95 -6.24
N VAL A 24 3.31 5.93 -7.07
CA VAL A 24 1.96 6.10 -7.64
C VAL A 24 1.91 5.46 -9.02
N LEU A 25 0.83 4.74 -9.33
CA LEU A 25 0.66 4.06 -10.62
C LEU A 25 -0.06 4.97 -11.62
N GLY A 26 0.30 4.87 -12.90
CA GLY A 26 -0.43 5.49 -14.02
C GLY A 26 -0.14 6.98 -14.26
N ILE A 27 0.50 7.67 -13.32
CA ILE A 27 0.79 9.10 -13.40
C ILE A 27 2.17 9.40 -12.81
N ARG A 28 2.84 10.43 -13.34
CA ARG A 28 4.15 10.89 -12.85
C ARG A 28 3.95 11.87 -11.69
N LYS A 29 3.45 11.36 -10.55
CA LYS A 29 3.25 12.12 -9.31
C LYS A 29 4.11 11.58 -8.18
N ASP A 30 4.59 12.48 -7.32
CA ASP A 30 5.38 12.14 -6.14
C ASP A 30 4.52 11.80 -4.91
N THR A 31 3.23 12.18 -4.94
CA THR A 31 2.27 11.92 -3.86
C THR A 31 0.92 11.43 -4.39
N ALA A 32 0.22 10.65 -3.57
CA ALA A 32 -1.12 10.14 -3.82
C ALA A 32 -2.16 10.77 -2.88
N SER A 33 -3.38 10.91 -3.38
CA SER A 33 -4.58 11.29 -2.64
C SER A 33 -5.60 10.16 -2.64
N VAL A 34 -6.72 10.32 -1.92
CA VAL A 34 -7.80 9.33 -1.92
C VAL A 34 -8.30 9.14 -3.37
N GLY A 35 -8.40 7.89 -3.81
CA GLY A 35 -8.80 7.52 -5.17
C GLY A 35 -7.64 7.24 -6.14
N ASP A 36 -6.41 7.67 -5.82
CA ASP A 36 -5.23 7.30 -6.62
C ASP A 36 -4.82 5.85 -6.34
N VAL A 37 -4.35 5.15 -7.38
CA VAL A 37 -3.80 3.79 -7.28
C VAL A 37 -2.30 3.87 -7.02
N ILE A 38 -1.81 3.14 -6.01
CA ILE A 38 -0.39 3.10 -5.65
C ILE A 38 0.21 1.71 -5.88
N LYS A 39 1.53 1.67 -6.06
CA LYS A 39 2.32 0.46 -5.82
C LYS A 39 2.67 0.40 -4.33
N ALA A 40 2.45 -0.76 -3.72
CA ALA A 40 2.72 -0.97 -2.30
C ALA A 40 3.56 -2.25 -2.08
N HIS A 41 4.41 -2.21 -1.04
CA HIS A 41 5.14 -3.36 -0.52
C HIS A 41 4.51 -3.80 0.80
N VAL A 42 4.02 -5.04 0.87
CA VAL A 42 3.45 -5.59 2.12
C VAL A 42 4.58 -5.86 3.12
N ARG A 43 4.44 -5.33 4.33
CA ARG A 43 5.44 -5.46 5.40
C ARG A 43 5.06 -6.49 6.45
N GLU A 44 3.77 -6.55 6.77
CA GLU A 44 3.23 -7.55 7.67
C GLU A 44 1.95 -8.13 7.05
N ALA A 45 1.85 -9.44 7.06
CA ALA A 45 0.67 -10.18 6.67
C ALA A 45 0.30 -11.21 7.75
N THR A 46 -0.96 -11.62 7.77
CA THR A 46 -1.42 -12.74 8.59
C THR A 46 -0.77 -14.04 8.10
N PRO A 47 -0.43 -14.99 9.00
CA PRO A 47 0.20 -16.26 8.62
C PRO A 47 -0.59 -17.06 7.57
N ASP A 48 -1.92 -17.04 7.67
CA ASP A 48 -2.84 -17.73 6.77
C ASP A 48 -3.33 -16.85 5.60
N GLY A 49 -2.73 -15.66 5.43
CA GLY A 49 -3.12 -14.70 4.40
C GLY A 49 -2.71 -15.15 3.00
N ASN A 50 -3.50 -14.75 2.00
CA ASN A 50 -3.18 -15.01 0.59
C ASN A 50 -1.96 -14.19 0.10
N VAL A 51 -1.60 -13.15 0.84
CA VAL A 51 -0.51 -12.23 0.52
C VAL A 51 0.69 -12.52 1.43
N LYS A 52 1.90 -12.53 0.87
CA LYS A 52 3.17 -12.80 1.56
C LYS A 52 4.16 -11.66 1.39
#